data_AF-A0A090F6R4-F1
#
_entry.id   AF-A0A090F6R4-F1
#
_cell.length_a   1.000
_cell.length_b   1.000
_cell.length_c   1.000
_cell.angle_alpha   90.00
_cell.angle_beta   90.00
_cell.angle_gamma   90.00
#
_symmetry.space_group_name_H-M   'P 1'
#
loop_
_entity.id
_entity.type
_entity.pdbx_description
1 polymer ?
#
loop_
_entity_poly.entity_id
_entity_poly.type
_entity_poly.pdbx_seq_one_letter_code
_entity_poly.pdbx_strand_id
1 'polypeptide(L)'
;MQQSALPMSDFLQANSLEDAPFLCMPGIREYHDNPAHSGDSWLLHRRSGEGSLAFIVDKIIKYGTGPIDQLPVHLQLAVGAPMVSPQAIPE
;
A
#
# COMPACT_ATOMS: atom_id res chain seq x y z
N MET A 1 16.31 20.39 -3.08
CA MET A 1 15.46 19.57 -3.96
C MET A 1 14.32 19.04 -3.11
N GLN A 2 13.11 19.58 -3.25
CA GLN A 2 11.94 19.10 -2.52
C GLN A 2 11.46 17.82 -3.19
N GLN A 3 11.62 16.69 -2.52
CA GLN A 3 10.96 15.45 -2.90
C GLN A 3 9.47 15.63 -2.63
N SER A 4 8.69 15.82 -3.69
CA SER A 4 7.25 15.72 -3.65
C SER A 4 6.90 14.32 -3.19
N ALA A 5 6.49 14.17 -1.93
CA ALA A 5 5.84 12.95 -1.49
C ALA A 5 4.59 12.78 -2.37
N LEU A 6 4.59 11.78 -3.24
CA LEU A 6 3.39 11.43 -3.98
C LEU A 6 2.34 11.07 -2.92
N PRO A 7 1.14 11.67 -2.97
CA PRO A 7 0.09 11.31 -2.02
C PRO A 7 -0.16 9.81 -2.14
N MET A 8 -0.18 9.09 -1.01
CA MET A 8 -0.61 7.70 -1.01
C MET A 8 -2.01 7.65 -1.62
N SER A 9 -2.09 7.11 -2.82
CA SER A 9 -3.36 6.94 -3.51
C SER A 9 -4.03 5.75 -2.86
N ASP A 10 -5.19 5.97 -2.25
CA ASP A 10 -5.95 4.89 -1.66
C ASP A 10 -6.63 4.08 -2.77
N PHE A 11 -5.93 3.03 -3.21
CA PHE A 11 -6.43 2.12 -4.22
C PHE A 11 -7.44 1.11 -3.65
N LEU A 12 -7.54 0.97 -2.32
CA LEU A 12 -8.56 0.12 -1.71
C LEU A 12 -9.79 0.97 -1.41
N GLN A 13 -10.91 0.63 -2.04
CA GLN A 13 -12.17 1.37 -1.86
C GLN A 13 -13.31 0.42 -1.56
N ALA A 14 -14.39 0.94 -0.97
CA ALA A 14 -15.63 0.21 -0.73
C ALA A 14 -16.82 1.15 -0.95
N ASN A 15 -17.97 0.61 -1.36
CA ASN A 15 -19.18 1.42 -1.56
C ASN A 15 -19.85 1.80 -0.23
N SER A 16 -19.70 0.95 0.80
CA SER A 16 -20.07 1.22 2.18
C SER A 16 -19.08 0.57 3.15
N LEU A 17 -19.29 0.80 4.46
CA LEU A 17 -18.51 0.13 5.52
C LEU A 17 -18.85 -1.35 5.67
N GLU A 18 -19.98 -1.80 5.13
CA GLU A 18 -20.40 -3.21 5.18
C GLU A 18 -19.91 -4.01 3.96
N ASP A 19 -19.54 -3.32 2.88
CA ASP A 19 -19.06 -3.95 1.65
C ASP A 19 -17.60 -4.37 1.76
N ALA A 20 -17.26 -5.46 1.06
CA ALA A 20 -15.87 -5.87 0.92
C ALA A 20 -15.09 -4.81 0.13
N PRO A 21 -13.90 -4.39 0.60
CA PRO A 21 -13.07 -3.47 -0.16
C PRO A 21 -12.54 -4.14 -1.43
N PHE A 22 -12.36 -3.36 -2.48
CA PHE A 22 -11.84 -3.79 -3.76
C PHE A 22 -10.70 -2.88 -4.23
N LEU A 23 -9.91 -3.41 -5.16
CA LEU A 23 -8.84 -2.65 -5.79
C LEU A 23 -9.43 -1.74 -6.88
N CYS A 24 -9.59 -0.45 -6.57
CA CYS A 24 -10.14 0.56 -7.44
C CYS A 24 -9.12 0.97 -8.52
N MET A 25 -8.94 0.08 -9.51
CA MET A 25 -8.09 0.31 -10.67
C MET A 25 -8.72 -0.26 -11.94
N PRO A 26 -8.55 0.44 -13.09
CA PRO A 26 -8.90 -0.11 -14.40
C PRO A 26 -8.27 -1.49 -14.63
N GLY A 27 -9.06 -2.38 -15.23
CA GLY A 27 -8.72 -3.77 -15.50
C GLY A 27 -8.99 -4.74 -14.35
N ILE A 28 -9.43 -4.23 -13.18
CA ILE A 28 -10.02 -5.03 -12.11
C ILE A 28 -11.52 -5.07 -12.31
N ARG A 29 -12.13 -6.25 -12.24
CA ARG A 29 -13.55 -6.40 -12.56
C ARG A 29 -14.44 -5.57 -11.63
N GLU A 30 -14.17 -5.60 -10.33
CA GLU A 30 -14.91 -4.88 -9.29
C GLU A 30 -14.87 -3.36 -9.50
N TYR A 31 -13.78 -2.83 -10.06
CA TYR A 31 -13.71 -1.44 -10.48
C TYR A 31 -14.77 -1.13 -11.54
N HIS A 32 -14.86 -1.94 -12.59
CA HIS A 32 -15.82 -1.72 -13.67
C HIS A 32 -17.27 -2.04 -13.30
N ASP A 33 -17.49 -2.93 -12.33
CA ASP A 33 -18.82 -3.28 -11.83
C ASP A 33 -19.31 -2.25 -10.79
N ASN A 34 -18.47 -1.31 -10.36
CA ASN A 34 -18.84 -0.27 -9.40
C ASN A 34 -19.73 0.82 -10.03
N PRO A 35 -20.86 1.22 -9.39
CA PRO A 35 -21.71 2.31 -9.87
C PRO A 35 -20.99 3.64 -10.15
N ALA A 36 -19.94 3.96 -9.39
CA ALA A 36 -19.13 5.17 -9.59
C ALA A 36 -18.31 5.16 -10.90
N HIS A 37 -18.17 4.01 -11.55
CA HIS A 37 -17.44 3.81 -12.80
C HIS A 37 -18.38 3.38 -13.96
N SER A 38 -19.66 3.75 -13.84
CA SER A 38 -20.66 3.52 -14.88
C SER A 38 -20.22 4.06 -16.24
N GLY A 39 -20.44 3.27 -17.30
CA GLY A 39 -20.06 3.60 -18.68
C GLY A 39 -18.71 3.04 -19.10
N ASP A 40 -17.92 2.47 -18.18
CA ASP A 40 -16.64 1.84 -18.46
C ASP A 40 -16.70 0.32 -18.22
N SER A 41 -17.37 -0.42 -19.11
CA SER A 41 -17.54 -1.87 -18.93
C SER A 41 -16.22 -2.62 -19.08
N TRP A 42 -15.92 -3.53 -18.14
CA TRP A 42 -14.73 -4.41 -18.20
C TRP A 42 -14.59 -5.16 -19.53
N LEU A 43 -15.71 -5.52 -20.16
CA LEU A 43 -15.71 -6.24 -21.43
C LEU A 43 -15.11 -5.43 -22.60
N LEU A 44 -15.04 -4.11 -22.47
CA LEU A 44 -14.38 -3.23 -23.45
C LEU A 44 -12.86 -3.42 -23.43
N HIS A 45 -12.31 -3.79 -22.27
CA HIS A 45 -10.86 -3.88 -22.05
C HIS A 45 -10.33 -5.31 -22.01
N ARG A 46 -11.20 -6.33 -21.94
CA ARG A 46 -10.75 -7.75 -21.89
C ARG A 46 -9.78 -8.17 -23.01
N ARG A 47 -9.77 -7.47 -24.15
CA ARG A 47 -8.86 -7.74 -25.29
C ARG A 47 -7.48 -7.09 -25.14
N SER A 48 -7.30 -6.11 -24.25
CA SER A 48 -6.00 -5.49 -23.96
C SER A 48 -5.17 -6.30 -22.95
N GLY A 49 -5.72 -7.39 -22.42
CA GLY A 49 -5.07 -8.22 -21.39
C GLY A 49 -5.38 -7.79 -19.95
N GLU A 50 -6.21 -6.75 -19.78
CA GLU A 50 -6.78 -6.35 -18.50
C GLU A 50 -7.57 -7.49 -17.85
N GLY A 51 -7.34 -7.69 -16.55
CA GLY A 51 -7.92 -8.79 -15.77
C GLY A 51 -7.22 -10.14 -15.92
N SER A 52 -6.14 -10.25 -16.71
CA SER A 52 -5.31 -11.46 -16.74
C SER A 52 -4.55 -11.67 -15.42
N LEU A 53 -4.18 -12.91 -15.09
CA LEU A 53 -3.40 -13.21 -13.89
C LEU A 53 -2.09 -12.41 -13.83
N ALA A 54 -1.37 -12.33 -14.96
CA ALA A 54 -0.13 -11.57 -15.06
C ALA A 54 -0.37 -10.07 -14.78
N PHE A 55 -1.45 -9.50 -15.31
CA PHE A 55 -1.83 -8.12 -15.06
C PHE A 55 -2.14 -7.87 -13.58
N ILE A 56 -2.96 -8.73 -12.96
CA ILE A 56 -3.33 -8.59 -11.54
C ILE A 56 -2.09 -8.69 -10.64
N VAL A 57 -1.21 -9.65 -10.90
CA VAL A 57 0.05 -9.83 -10.16
C VAL A 57 0.96 -8.61 -10.29
N ASP A 58 1.12 -8.07 -11.50
CA ASP A 58 1.90 -6.84 -11.74
C ASP A 58 1.35 -5.66 -10.92
N LYS A 59 0.03 -5.48 -10.91
CA LYS A 59 -0.62 -4.43 -10.11
C LYS A 59 -0.37 -4.61 -8.61
N ILE A 60 -0.52 -5.82 -8.08
CA ILE A 60 -0.29 -6.09 -6.65
C ILE A 60 1.16 -5.81 -6.27
N ILE A 61 2.13 -6.24 -7.09
CA ILE A 61 3.55 -5.99 -6.82
C ILE A 61 3.83 -4.48 -6.87
N LYS A 62 3.39 -3.81 -7.93
CA LYS A 62 3.69 -2.40 -8.16
C LYS A 62 3.08 -1.48 -7.10
N TYR A 63 1.82 -1.71 -6.73
CA TYR A 63 1.07 -0.80 -5.86
C TYR A 63 0.92 -1.30 -4.42
N GLY A 64 1.01 -2.61 -4.18
CA GLY A 64 0.93 -3.21 -2.85
C GLY A 64 2.28 -3.24 -2.14
N THR A 65 3.29 -3.87 -2.74
CA THR A 65 4.62 -4.02 -2.11
C THR A 65 5.60 -2.93 -2.52
N GLY A 66 5.55 -2.44 -3.76
CA GLY A 66 6.48 -1.43 -4.28
C GLY A 66 6.64 -0.17 -3.41
N PRO A 67 5.57 0.38 -2.79
CA PRO A 67 5.71 1.52 -1.89
C PRO A 67 6.57 1.25 -0.64
N ILE A 68 6.69 -0.01 -0.19
CA ILE A 68 7.50 -0.38 0.98
C ILE A 68 8.99 -0.08 0.74
N ASP A 69 9.47 -0.29 -0.49
CA ASP A 69 10.86 -0.03 -0.86
C ASP A 69 11.28 1.44 -0.67
N GLN A 70 10.30 2.34 -0.64
CA GLN A 70 10.50 3.78 -0.48
C GLN A 70 10.29 4.28 0.95
N LEU A 71 9.93 3.39 1.89
CA LEU A 71 9.65 3.78 3.27
C LEU A 71 10.97 4.01 4.03
N PRO A 72 11.31 5.26 4.42
CA PRO A 72 12.53 5.51 5.18
C PRO A 72 12.35 4.98 6.61
N VAL A 73 13.00 3.86 6.93
CA VAL A 73 13.04 3.34 8.31
C VAL A 73 14.15 4.06 9.07
N HIS A 74 13.78 4.98 9.95
CA HIS A 74 14.73 5.60 10.87
C HIS A 74 14.76 4.81 12.19
N LEU A 75 15.80 3.99 12.38
CA LEU A 75 16.05 3.27 13.63
C LEU A 75 16.86 4.14 14.59
N GLN A 76 16.24 4.57 15.70
CA GLN A 76 16.94 5.18 16.82
C GLN A 76 17.27 4.11 17.87
N LEU A 77 18.51 3.62 17.88
CA LEU A 77 18.97 2.70 18.91
C LEU A 77 19.36 3.49 20.17
N ALA A 78 18.62 3.30 21.26
CA ALA A 78 19.01 3.79 22.57
C ALA A 78 19.95 2.77 23.23
N VAL A 79 21.25 3.03 23.18
CA VAL A 79 22.22 2.27 23.96
C VAL A 79 22.26 2.87 25.37
N GLY A 80 21.62 2.19 26.32
CA GLY A 80 21.72 2.57 27.73
C GLY A 80 23.16 2.39 28.21
N ALA A 81 23.75 3.44 28.80
CA ALA A 81 25.00 3.29 29.52
C ALA A 81 24.79 2.32 30.70
N PRO A 82 25.74 1.42 31.02
CA PRO A 82 25.63 0.62 32.23
C PRO A 82 25.57 1.57 33.43
N MET A 83 24.48 1.50 34.18
CA MET A 83 24.37 2.24 35.44
C MET A 83 25.32 1.59 36.44
N VAL A 84 26.47 2.21 36.67
CA VAL A 84 27.34 1.84 37.79
C VAL A 84 26.79 2.52 39.04
N SER A 85 26.20 1.74 39.94
CA SER A 85 25.76 2.23 41.26
C SER A 85 26.97 2.73 42.06
N PRO A 86 27.01 4.00 42.51
CA PRO A 86 28.15 4.54 43.25
C PRO A 86 28.35 3.95 44.66
N GLN A 87 27.42 3.14 45.17
CA GLN A 87 27.36 2.75 46.58
C GLN A 87 27.99 1.38 46.91
N ALA A 88 28.75 0.76 46.01
CA ALA A 88 29.30 -0.59 46.22
C ALA A 88 30.79 -0.63 46.60
N ILE A 89 31.31 0.38 47.30
CA ILE A 89 32.64 0.32 47.94
C ILE A 89 32.43 0.21 49.45
N PRO A 90 32.50 -0.99 50.05
CA PRO A 90 32.62 -1.14 51.50
C PRO A 90 34.04 -0.79 51.94
N GLU A 91 34.16 -0.12 53.09
CA GLU A 91 35.45 0.09 53.80
C GLU A 91 36.00 -1.21 54.42
#